data_AF-A0A8G2DUS1-F1
#
_entry.id   AF-A0A8G2DUS1-F1
#
_cell.length_a   1.000
_cell.length_b   1.000
_cell.length_c   1.000
_cell.angle_alpha   90.00
_cell.angle_beta   90.00
_cell.angle_gamma   90.00
#
_symmetry.space_group_name_H-M   'P 1'
#
loop_
_entity.id
_entity.type
_entity.pdbx_description
1 polymer ?
#
loop_
_entity_poly.entity_id
_entity_poly.type
_entity_poly.pdbx_seq_one_letter_code
_entity_poly.pdbx_strand_id
1 'polypeptide(L)'
;MLLRRSQQMQRMEKRTEFPREALDALRPHGADQREYDAPIGTIWGKVFDHLPAPLKSRLVDWASARPRIAENFANYIKAGFLFASPVIVELYGWYVTFERGLADDEKHANVQRRYRKFLDFADLQIPNSLLLKYFSSAIATFEQLCTKIIDHEVDAWDKGWRTLTTLSSPAWYASGESSHRQHLILGFNSPFYPNTLIATSVFQEGVNLHLQCRKVHHYGIAWTPGDNEQRVGRIDRLFGKVNSLLQRQGPDMSALEINYPYLKDSFDEDQVGSFIERKYAVEDKMDRCTQGDFDREIRLNRSGWEVFLRTPVPDAVLSDPYPASFGRD
;
A
#
# COMPACT_ATOMS: atom_id res chain seq x y z
N MET A 1 -9.02 24.02 -9.71
CA MET A 1 -8.58 22.63 -10.00
C MET A 1 -8.51 22.28 -11.49
N LEU A 2 -8.96 23.16 -12.40
CA LEU A 2 -8.78 23.03 -13.87
C LEU A 2 -7.54 23.75 -14.43
N LEU A 3 -6.87 24.58 -13.62
CA LEU A 3 -5.70 25.38 -13.98
C LEU A 3 -4.35 24.62 -13.98
N ARG A 4 -4.33 23.30 -13.71
CA ARG A 4 -3.08 22.53 -13.55
C ARG A 4 -2.56 21.84 -14.81
N ARG A 5 -3.35 21.72 -15.89
CA ARG A 5 -2.93 20.99 -17.10
C ARG A 5 -2.08 21.83 -18.07
N SER A 6 -2.35 23.13 -18.23
CA SER A 6 -1.64 23.98 -19.20
C SER A 6 -0.16 24.19 -18.88
N GLN A 7 0.19 24.36 -17.59
CA GLN A 7 1.59 24.51 -17.16
C GLN A 7 2.37 23.20 -17.12
N GLN A 8 1.69 22.04 -17.13
CA GLN A 8 2.35 20.74 -17.24
C GLN A 8 2.84 20.48 -18.67
N MET A 9 2.23 21.12 -19.69
CA MET A 9 2.57 20.95 -21.10
C MET A 9 3.84 21.70 -21.53
N GLN A 10 4.07 22.94 -21.07
CA GLN A 10 5.35 23.66 -21.30
C GLN A 10 6.57 22.93 -20.70
N ARG A 11 6.35 21.98 -19.78
CA ARG A 11 7.40 21.20 -19.11
C ARG A 11 7.75 19.91 -19.86
N MET A 12 6.86 19.41 -20.71
CA MET A 12 7.11 18.22 -21.55
C MET A 12 7.88 18.57 -22.82
N GLU A 13 7.95 19.86 -23.20
CA GLU A 13 8.76 20.36 -24.32
C GLU A 13 10.29 20.23 -24.15
N LYS A 14 10.77 20.05 -22.92
CA LYS A 14 12.21 19.89 -22.61
C LYS A 14 12.64 18.45 -22.31
N ARG A 15 11.73 17.48 -22.28
CA ARG A 15 12.06 16.07 -22.04
C ARG A 15 11.93 15.32 -23.36
N THR A 16 13.01 14.68 -23.80
CA THR A 16 13.14 13.97 -25.09
C THR A 16 12.19 12.78 -25.27
N GLU A 17 11.38 12.47 -24.25
CA GLU A 17 10.59 11.24 -24.11
C GLU A 17 9.12 11.40 -24.51
N PHE A 18 8.64 12.59 -24.91
CA PHE A 18 7.23 12.84 -25.25
C PHE A 18 7.05 13.47 -26.64
N PRO A 19 6.29 12.86 -27.58
CA PRO A 19 6.03 13.42 -28.91
C PRO A 19 5.17 14.68 -28.90
N ARG A 20 5.55 15.69 -29.69
CA ARG A 20 4.90 17.03 -29.75
C ARG A 20 3.41 17.00 -30.13
N GLU A 21 3.00 16.09 -31.02
CA GLU A 21 1.66 16.09 -31.61
C GLU A 21 0.57 15.60 -30.64
N ALA A 22 0.92 14.79 -29.64
CA ALA A 22 -0.04 14.29 -28.64
C ALA A 22 -0.44 15.36 -27.60
N LEU A 23 0.35 16.43 -27.46
CA LEU A 23 0.15 17.48 -26.45
C LEU A 23 -0.89 18.52 -26.88
N ASP A 24 -0.99 18.84 -28.18
CA ASP A 24 -1.88 19.90 -28.65
C ASP A 24 -3.38 19.55 -28.57
N ALA A 25 -3.72 18.26 -28.56
CA ALA A 25 -5.08 17.76 -28.40
C ALA A 25 -5.65 17.87 -26.97
N LEU A 26 -4.84 18.26 -25.97
CA LEU A 26 -5.20 18.28 -24.55
C LEU A 26 -5.51 19.69 -24.00
N ARG A 27 -5.63 20.71 -24.86
CA ARG A 27 -5.89 22.11 -24.46
C ARG A 27 -7.28 22.23 -23.78
N PRO A 28 -7.38 22.75 -22.53
CA PRO A 28 -8.68 22.95 -21.89
C PRO A 28 -9.42 24.15 -22.49
N HIS A 29 -10.68 23.97 -22.86
CA HIS A 29 -11.59 25.09 -23.16
C HIS A 29 -12.11 25.69 -21.83
N GLY A 30 -11.87 26.99 -21.59
CA GLY A 30 -12.53 27.77 -20.53
C GLY A 30 -11.77 27.99 -19.22
N ALA A 31 -10.43 27.96 -19.20
CA ALA A 31 -9.64 28.34 -18.02
C ALA A 31 -8.97 29.71 -18.21
N ASP A 32 -9.10 30.61 -17.22
CA ASP A 32 -8.39 31.89 -17.20
C ASP A 32 -6.87 31.67 -17.28
N GLN A 33 -6.23 32.25 -18.29
CA GLN A 33 -4.78 32.25 -18.40
C GLN A 33 -4.22 33.30 -17.42
N ARG A 34 -3.37 32.86 -16.49
CA ARG A 34 -2.59 33.76 -15.64
C ARG A 34 -1.17 33.86 -16.20
N GLU A 35 -0.70 35.08 -16.40
CA GLU A 35 0.69 35.35 -16.76
C GLU A 35 1.58 35.14 -15.54
N TYR A 36 2.64 34.36 -15.73
CA TYR A 36 3.66 34.09 -14.70
C TYR A 36 5.01 34.54 -15.22
N ASP A 37 5.85 35.07 -14.34
CA ASP A 37 7.14 35.67 -14.69
C ASP A 37 8.11 34.61 -15.25
N ALA A 38 7.91 33.34 -14.86
CA ALA A 38 8.62 32.16 -15.34
C ALA A 38 7.83 30.88 -15.02
N PRO A 39 8.08 29.74 -15.71
CA PRO A 39 7.40 28.48 -15.46
C PRO A 39 7.44 28.05 -13.98
N ILE A 40 6.27 27.75 -13.40
CA ILE A 40 6.15 27.44 -11.97
C ILE A 40 6.16 25.93 -11.71
N GLY A 41 7.07 25.52 -10.82
CA GLY A 41 7.25 24.16 -10.31
C GLY A 41 5.98 23.52 -9.75
N THR A 42 5.89 22.19 -9.76
CA THR A 42 4.96 21.48 -8.88
C THR A 42 5.76 20.51 -8.02
N ILE A 43 5.27 20.27 -6.81
CA ILE A 43 5.86 19.27 -5.94
C ILE A 43 5.86 17.88 -6.59
N TRP A 44 4.86 17.57 -7.43
CA TRP A 44 4.79 16.33 -8.20
C TRP A 44 5.94 16.16 -9.18
N GLY A 45 6.33 17.25 -9.85
CA GLY A 45 7.49 17.25 -10.74
C GLY A 45 8.78 16.94 -9.96
N LYS A 46 8.93 17.51 -8.77
CA LYS A 46 10.07 17.21 -7.88
C LYS A 46 10.04 15.76 -7.40
N VAL A 47 8.89 15.25 -6.94
CA VAL A 47 8.74 13.84 -6.53
C VAL A 47 9.16 12.88 -7.64
N PHE A 48 8.78 13.17 -8.89
CA PHE A 48 9.18 12.35 -10.03
C PHE A 48 10.70 12.18 -10.11
N ASP A 49 11.48 13.23 -9.86
CA ASP A 49 12.94 13.20 -9.97
C ASP A 49 13.58 12.30 -8.89
N HIS A 50 12.91 12.11 -7.75
CA HIS A 50 13.35 11.22 -6.65
C HIS A 50 12.86 9.78 -6.77
N LEU A 51 12.02 9.46 -7.76
CA LEU A 51 11.52 8.09 -7.92
C LEU A 51 12.61 7.12 -8.40
N PRO A 52 12.55 5.85 -7.95
CA PRO A 52 13.34 4.77 -8.54
C PRO A 52 13.05 4.60 -10.05
N ALA A 53 14.08 4.23 -10.82
CA ALA A 53 13.97 4.08 -12.28
C ALA A 53 12.80 3.21 -12.77
N PRO A 54 12.47 2.06 -12.15
CA PRO A 54 11.32 1.25 -12.58
C PRO A 54 9.98 1.98 -12.44
N LEU A 55 9.81 2.78 -11.38
CA LEU A 55 8.57 3.53 -11.16
C LEU A 55 8.49 4.76 -12.08
N LYS A 56 9.63 5.41 -12.36
CA LYS A 56 9.71 6.47 -13.38
C LYS A 56 9.28 5.97 -14.74
N SER A 57 9.86 4.87 -15.20
CA SER A 57 9.55 4.25 -16.50
C SER A 57 8.06 3.92 -16.61
N ARG A 58 7.46 3.35 -15.55
CA ARG A 58 6.02 3.07 -15.51
C ARG A 58 5.16 4.33 -15.67
N LEU A 59 5.49 5.42 -14.97
CA LEU A 59 4.76 6.68 -15.11
C LEU A 59 4.92 7.30 -16.50
N VAL A 60 6.11 7.19 -17.10
CA VAL A 60 6.36 7.65 -18.46
C VAL A 60 5.50 6.85 -19.44
N ASP A 61 5.48 5.52 -19.35
CA ASP A 61 4.63 4.64 -20.17
C ASP A 61 3.14 5.00 -20.04
N TRP A 62 2.65 5.19 -18.81
CA TRP A 62 1.27 5.64 -18.62
C TRP A 62 1.01 7.01 -19.24
N ALA A 63 1.93 7.95 -19.12
CA ALA A 63 1.76 9.30 -19.64
C ALA A 63 1.80 9.36 -21.18
N SER A 64 2.64 8.55 -21.83
CA SER A 64 2.83 8.58 -23.29
C SER A 64 1.96 7.57 -24.03
N ALA A 65 1.93 6.31 -23.59
CA ALA A 65 1.22 5.23 -24.28
C ALA A 65 -0.21 5.02 -23.77
N ARG A 66 -0.49 5.31 -22.49
CA ARG A 66 -1.78 4.98 -21.85
C ARG A 66 -2.36 6.14 -21.03
N PRO A 67 -2.63 7.31 -21.64
CA PRO A 67 -2.95 8.55 -20.91
C PRO A 67 -4.17 8.46 -19.99
N ARG A 68 -5.13 7.56 -20.29
CA ARG A 68 -6.28 7.28 -19.42
C ARG A 68 -5.86 6.69 -18.07
N ILE A 69 -4.88 5.80 -18.06
CA ILE A 69 -4.32 5.21 -16.83
C ILE A 69 -3.61 6.29 -16.02
N ALA A 70 -2.83 7.16 -16.68
CA ALA A 70 -2.18 8.28 -16.01
C ALA A 70 -3.19 9.23 -15.35
N GLU A 71 -4.31 9.52 -16.02
CA GLU A 71 -5.37 10.36 -15.46
C GLU A 71 -6.07 9.68 -14.29
N ASN A 72 -6.41 8.40 -14.41
CA ASN A 72 -7.03 7.66 -13.32
C ASN A 72 -6.10 7.61 -12.08
N PHE A 73 -4.82 7.33 -12.30
CA PHE A 73 -3.81 7.36 -11.26
C PHE A 73 -3.67 8.74 -10.61
N ALA A 74 -3.73 9.82 -11.38
CA ALA A 74 -3.70 11.18 -10.85
C ALA A 74 -4.92 11.47 -9.95
N ASN A 75 -6.11 11.01 -10.34
CA ASN A 75 -7.32 11.12 -9.53
C ASN A 75 -7.21 10.29 -8.24
N TYR A 76 -6.64 9.09 -8.32
CA TYR A 76 -6.38 8.20 -7.18
C TYR A 76 -5.43 8.84 -6.16
N ILE A 77 -4.26 9.31 -6.60
CA ILE A 77 -3.28 9.99 -5.75
C ILE A 77 -3.89 11.23 -5.10
N LYS A 78 -4.62 12.03 -5.88
CA LYS A 78 -5.25 13.25 -5.37
C LYS A 78 -6.25 12.94 -4.25
N ALA A 79 -7.12 11.96 -4.44
CA ALA A 79 -8.09 11.56 -3.42
C ALA A 79 -7.38 10.98 -2.18
N GLY A 80 -6.42 10.07 -2.37
CA GLY A 80 -5.68 9.47 -1.28
C GLY A 80 -4.88 10.47 -0.45
N PHE A 81 -4.20 11.43 -1.10
CA PHE A 81 -3.33 12.38 -0.41
C PHE A 81 -4.12 13.47 0.32
N LEU A 82 -5.28 13.86 -0.20
CA LEU A 82 -6.10 14.89 0.42
C LEU A 82 -6.90 14.35 1.61
N PHE A 83 -7.35 13.09 1.55
CA PHE A 83 -8.35 12.59 2.49
C PHE A 83 -7.92 11.38 3.31
N ALA A 84 -7.02 10.53 2.79
CA ALA A 84 -6.71 9.23 3.36
C ALA A 84 -5.22 9.03 3.62
N SER A 85 -4.48 10.12 3.89
CA SER A 85 -3.06 10.00 4.21
C SER A 85 -2.56 11.16 5.07
N PRO A 86 -1.41 10.99 5.76
CA PRO A 86 -0.78 12.06 6.52
C PRO A 86 -0.01 13.05 5.62
N VAL A 87 0.05 12.83 4.30
CA VAL A 87 0.91 13.60 3.39
C VAL A 87 0.54 15.07 3.39
N ILE A 88 -0.74 15.42 3.46
CA ILE A 88 -1.15 16.83 3.49
C ILE A 88 -0.68 17.53 4.78
N VAL A 89 -0.65 16.79 5.89
CA VAL A 89 -0.15 17.29 7.19
C VAL A 89 1.37 17.47 7.12
N GLU A 90 2.10 16.53 6.52
CA GLU A 90 3.54 16.66 6.27
C GLU A 90 3.86 17.89 5.41
N LEU A 91 3.16 18.07 4.29
CA LEU A 91 3.33 19.22 3.41
C LEU A 91 3.03 20.54 4.13
N TYR A 92 1.99 20.57 4.98
CA TYR A 92 1.69 21.73 5.80
C TYR A 92 2.80 22.00 6.83
N GLY A 93 3.35 20.96 7.46
CA GLY A 93 4.50 21.06 8.37
C GLY A 93 5.74 21.63 7.68
N TRP A 94 6.02 21.21 6.44
CA TRP A 94 7.10 21.79 5.63
C TRP A 94 6.87 23.26 5.35
N TYR A 95 5.64 23.63 4.98
CA TYR A 95 5.28 25.02 4.72
C TYR A 95 5.47 25.89 5.97
N VAL A 96 4.95 25.47 7.13
CA VAL A 96 5.12 26.23 8.38
C VAL A 96 6.60 26.36 8.76
N THR A 97 7.39 25.30 8.58
CA THR A 97 8.84 25.32 8.86
C THR A 97 9.56 26.32 7.94
N PHE A 98 9.25 26.29 6.65
CA PHE A 98 9.77 27.23 5.66
C PHE A 98 9.42 28.67 6.03
N GLU A 99 8.14 28.95 6.33
CA GLU A 99 7.67 30.30 6.66
C GLU A 99 8.33 30.88 7.91
N ARG A 100 8.63 30.05 8.91
CA ARG A 100 9.35 30.47 10.12
C ARG A 100 10.82 30.81 9.87
N GLY A 101 11.43 30.20 8.85
CA GLY A 101 12.82 30.44 8.46
C GLY A 101 13.02 31.65 7.57
N LEU A 102 11.95 32.30 7.09
CA LEU A 102 12.05 33.49 6.24
C LEU A 102 12.39 34.74 7.06
N ALA A 103 13.33 35.54 6.53
CA ALA A 103 13.59 36.89 7.02
C ALA A 103 12.39 37.82 6.72
N ASP A 104 12.26 38.91 7.48
CA ASP A 104 11.07 39.79 7.43
C ASP A 104 10.89 40.51 6.09
N ASP A 105 11.98 40.82 5.40
CA ASP A 105 11.99 41.37 4.04
C ASP A 105 11.49 40.33 3.01
N GLU A 106 11.79 39.05 3.23
CA GLU A 106 11.36 37.97 2.34
C GLU A 106 9.90 37.55 2.50
N LYS A 107 9.29 37.82 3.67
CA LYS A 107 7.87 37.57 3.91
C LYS A 107 6.96 38.42 3.01
N HIS A 108 7.42 39.61 2.65
CA HIS A 108 6.73 40.57 1.78
C HIS A 108 7.14 40.45 0.30
N ALA A 109 7.99 39.47 -0.04
CA ALA A 109 8.42 39.25 -1.41
C ALA A 109 7.29 38.72 -2.31
N ASN A 110 7.47 38.88 -3.63
CA ASN A 110 6.57 38.37 -4.66
C ASN A 110 6.22 36.88 -4.41
N VAL A 111 4.92 36.57 -4.42
CA VAL A 111 4.35 35.24 -4.16
C VAL A 111 4.99 34.14 -5.04
N GLN A 112 5.28 34.44 -6.31
CA GLN A 112 5.94 33.50 -7.21
C GLN A 112 7.37 33.18 -6.75
N ARG A 113 8.13 34.20 -6.31
CA ARG A 113 9.50 34.02 -5.79
C ARG A 113 9.47 33.19 -4.51
N ARG A 114 8.54 33.48 -3.61
CA ARG A 114 8.36 32.73 -2.35
C ARG A 114 7.97 31.28 -2.60
N TYR A 115 7.05 31.02 -3.53
CA TYR A 115 6.68 29.65 -3.92
C TYR A 115 7.85 28.87 -4.53
N ARG A 116 8.68 29.49 -5.37
CA ARG A 116 9.89 28.83 -5.93
C ARG A 116 10.86 28.45 -4.80
N LYS A 117 11.14 29.36 -3.88
CA LYS A 117 11.96 29.08 -2.69
C LYS A 117 11.39 27.95 -1.83
N PHE A 118 10.07 27.94 -1.62
CA PHE A 118 9.41 26.85 -0.91
C PHE A 118 9.61 25.51 -1.63
N LEU A 119 9.50 25.47 -2.96
CA LEU A 119 9.76 24.25 -3.70
C LEU A 119 11.20 23.77 -3.61
N ASP A 120 12.18 24.68 -3.62
CA ASP A 120 13.58 24.33 -3.43
C ASP A 120 13.82 23.76 -2.03
N PHE A 121 13.20 24.36 -1.00
CA PHE A 121 13.20 23.82 0.35
C PHE A 121 12.55 22.43 0.42
N ALA A 122 11.37 22.27 -0.18
CA ALA A 122 10.63 21.01 -0.17
C ALA A 122 11.39 19.90 -0.88
N ASP A 123 12.10 20.20 -1.98
CA ASP A 123 12.91 19.23 -2.74
C ASP A 123 13.96 18.53 -1.88
N LEU A 124 14.55 19.25 -0.92
CA LEU A 124 15.50 18.70 0.05
C LEU A 124 14.84 17.72 1.04
N GLN A 125 13.54 17.85 1.29
CA GLN A 125 12.80 17.00 2.23
C GLN A 125 12.27 15.72 1.58
N ILE A 126 12.11 15.70 0.26
CA ILE A 126 11.46 14.60 -0.48
C ILE A 126 12.10 13.22 -0.23
N PRO A 127 13.44 13.03 -0.24
CA PRO A 127 14.05 11.70 -0.18
C PRO A 127 13.59 10.82 1.01
N ASN A 128 13.31 11.43 2.16
CA ASN A 128 12.92 10.71 3.38
C ASN A 128 11.44 10.89 3.78
N SER A 129 10.68 11.59 2.94
CA SER A 129 9.29 11.99 3.20
C SER A 129 8.28 10.86 3.13
N LEU A 130 7.14 11.05 3.81
CA LEU A 130 5.93 10.24 3.60
C LEU A 130 5.39 10.46 2.19
N LEU A 131 5.46 11.69 1.66
CA LEU A 131 5.09 12.02 0.29
C LEU A 131 5.69 11.03 -0.73
N LEU A 132 7.02 10.85 -0.72
CA LEU A 132 7.69 9.94 -1.66
C LEU A 132 7.33 8.48 -1.40
N LYS A 133 7.24 8.08 -0.13
CA LYS A 133 6.88 6.70 0.27
C LYS A 133 5.49 6.31 -0.20
N TYR A 134 4.48 7.14 0.05
CA TYR A 134 3.10 6.91 -0.37
C TYR A 134 2.98 6.95 -1.89
N PHE A 135 3.63 7.90 -2.56
CA PHE A 135 3.61 7.99 -4.03
C PHE A 135 4.24 6.76 -4.68
N SER A 136 5.41 6.33 -4.19
CA SER A 136 6.10 5.14 -4.70
C SER A 136 5.28 3.87 -4.50
N SER A 137 4.68 3.71 -3.31
CA SER A 137 3.81 2.56 -3.01
C SER A 137 2.56 2.57 -3.90
N ALA A 138 1.96 3.74 -4.13
CA ALA A 138 0.80 3.88 -4.98
C ALA A 138 1.08 3.47 -6.43
N ILE A 139 2.18 3.93 -7.03
CA ILE A 139 2.57 3.51 -8.40
C ILE A 139 2.78 1.99 -8.45
N ALA A 140 3.43 1.44 -7.42
CA ALA A 140 3.80 0.04 -7.40
C ALA A 140 2.57 -0.88 -7.42
N THR A 141 1.49 -0.52 -6.71
CA THR A 141 0.33 -1.38 -6.50
C THR A 141 -0.94 -0.95 -7.26
N PHE A 142 -0.94 0.18 -7.97
CA PHE A 142 -2.16 0.73 -8.60
C PHE A 142 -2.87 -0.25 -9.55
N GLU A 143 -2.15 -0.82 -10.52
CA GLU A 143 -2.76 -1.73 -11.50
C GLU A 143 -3.31 -3.00 -10.83
N GLN A 144 -2.59 -3.55 -9.85
CA GLN A 144 -3.03 -4.72 -9.09
C GLN A 144 -4.25 -4.41 -8.23
N LEU A 145 -4.30 -3.22 -7.62
CA LEU A 145 -5.48 -2.77 -6.89
C LEU A 145 -6.69 -2.77 -7.82
N CYS A 146 -6.60 -2.07 -8.95
CA CYS A 146 -7.68 -1.97 -9.94
C CYS A 146 -8.14 -3.34 -10.45
N THR A 147 -7.22 -4.18 -10.92
CA THR A 147 -7.55 -5.45 -11.60
C THR A 147 -7.85 -6.62 -10.68
N LYS A 148 -7.26 -6.69 -9.48
CA LYS A 148 -7.34 -7.89 -8.59
C LYS A 148 -8.16 -7.66 -7.32
N ILE A 149 -8.41 -6.42 -6.93
CA ILE A 149 -9.09 -6.11 -5.66
C ILE A 149 -10.47 -5.52 -5.89
N ILE A 150 -10.57 -4.47 -6.71
CA ILE A 150 -11.80 -3.66 -6.80
C ILE A 150 -12.62 -3.91 -8.07
N ASP A 151 -12.15 -4.80 -8.95
CA ASP A 151 -12.74 -5.08 -10.27
C ASP A 151 -13.06 -3.80 -11.05
N HIS A 152 -12.09 -2.87 -11.01
CA HIS A 152 -12.18 -1.57 -11.65
C HIS A 152 -11.21 -1.55 -12.82
N GLU A 153 -11.73 -1.23 -14.01
CA GLU A 153 -10.88 -1.03 -15.19
C GLU A 153 -9.82 0.03 -14.91
N VAL A 154 -8.56 -0.30 -15.21
CA VAL A 154 -7.40 0.55 -14.89
C VAL A 154 -7.49 1.91 -15.60
N ASP A 155 -8.11 1.95 -16.78
CA ASP A 155 -8.26 3.14 -17.62
C ASP A 155 -9.57 3.91 -17.41
N ALA A 156 -10.44 3.48 -16.48
CA ALA A 156 -11.70 4.16 -16.17
C ALA A 156 -11.48 5.42 -15.31
N TRP A 157 -10.93 6.46 -15.94
CA TRP A 157 -10.58 7.75 -15.35
C TRP A 157 -11.78 8.62 -14.95
N ASP A 158 -12.97 8.31 -15.46
CA ASP A 158 -14.23 9.01 -15.25
C ASP A 158 -14.90 8.64 -13.92
N LYS A 159 -14.58 7.45 -13.37
CA LYS A 159 -15.01 7.01 -12.05
C LYS A 159 -14.14 7.64 -10.98
N GLY A 160 -14.73 8.49 -10.16
CA GLY A 160 -14.02 9.19 -9.08
C GLY A 160 -13.73 8.28 -7.87
N TRP A 161 -12.57 8.48 -7.23
CA TRP A 161 -12.13 7.78 -6.02
C TRP A 161 -12.82 8.28 -4.73
N ARG A 162 -14.15 8.45 -4.77
CA ARG A 162 -14.97 8.93 -3.64
C ARG A 162 -14.84 8.04 -2.40
N THR A 163 -14.59 6.76 -2.60
CA THR A 163 -14.32 5.81 -1.52
C THR A 163 -13.19 6.25 -0.60
N LEU A 164 -12.12 6.82 -1.15
CA LEU A 164 -10.98 7.30 -0.34
C LEU A 164 -11.33 8.56 0.44
N THR A 165 -12.32 9.35 0.01
CA THR A 165 -12.66 10.61 0.68
C THR A 165 -13.31 10.40 2.03
N THR A 166 -13.81 9.20 2.32
CA THR A 166 -14.43 8.84 3.61
C THR A 166 -13.44 8.16 4.57
N LEU A 167 -12.21 7.85 4.14
CA LEU A 167 -11.24 7.08 4.91
C LEU A 167 -10.18 7.97 5.56
N SER A 168 -10.60 8.89 6.44
CA SER A 168 -9.67 9.82 7.11
C SER A 168 -8.95 9.24 8.33
N SER A 169 -9.46 8.14 8.90
CA SER A 169 -8.83 7.50 10.07
C SER A 169 -7.79 6.44 9.67
N PRO A 170 -6.60 6.44 10.30
CA PRO A 170 -5.58 5.40 10.07
C PRO A 170 -5.99 4.01 10.57
N ALA A 171 -6.97 3.93 11.48
CA ALA A 171 -7.49 2.68 12.00
C ALA A 171 -8.99 2.60 11.77
N TRP A 172 -9.45 1.45 11.29
CA TRP A 172 -10.85 1.16 11.06
C TRP A 172 -11.21 -0.25 11.54
N TYR A 173 -12.49 -0.44 11.85
CA TYR A 173 -13.04 -1.76 12.17
C TYR A 173 -14.10 -2.20 11.17
N ALA A 174 -14.26 -3.52 11.02
CA ALA A 174 -15.30 -4.15 10.22
C ALA A 174 -16.03 -5.22 11.05
N SER A 175 -17.36 -5.14 11.08
CA SER A 175 -18.23 -6.03 11.86
C SER A 175 -19.49 -6.42 11.07
N GLY A 176 -20.31 -7.31 11.64
CA GLY A 176 -21.54 -7.80 11.00
C GLY A 176 -22.46 -6.69 10.50
N GLU A 177 -22.44 -5.54 11.18
CA GLU A 177 -23.29 -4.38 10.90
C GLU A 177 -22.64 -3.33 9.99
N SER A 178 -21.35 -3.45 9.67
CA SER A 178 -20.66 -2.45 8.83
C SER A 178 -21.10 -2.57 7.38
N SER A 179 -21.79 -1.55 6.85
CA SER A 179 -22.29 -1.49 5.46
C SER A 179 -21.22 -1.18 4.41
N HIS A 180 -20.06 -0.63 4.81
CA HIS A 180 -19.03 -0.12 3.88
C HIS A 180 -17.82 -1.05 3.69
N ARG A 181 -18.03 -2.38 3.70
CA ARG A 181 -16.93 -3.37 3.64
C ARG A 181 -16.03 -3.21 2.42
N GLN A 182 -16.61 -2.97 1.24
CA GLN A 182 -15.84 -2.80 0.00
C GLN A 182 -14.94 -1.57 0.04
N HIS A 183 -15.36 -0.51 0.74
CA HIS A 183 -14.55 0.69 0.91
C HIS A 183 -13.32 0.41 1.78
N LEU A 184 -13.50 -0.35 2.87
CA LEU A 184 -12.41 -0.75 3.75
C LEU A 184 -11.42 -1.68 3.05
N ILE A 185 -11.90 -2.63 2.23
CA ILE A 185 -11.03 -3.51 1.44
C ILE A 185 -10.21 -2.70 0.43
N LEU A 186 -10.83 -1.76 -0.29
CA LEU A 186 -10.13 -0.86 -1.22
C LEU A 186 -9.07 -0.04 -0.48
N GLY A 187 -9.46 0.63 0.60
CA GLY A 187 -8.56 1.47 1.40
C GLY A 187 -7.38 0.69 1.96
N PHE A 188 -7.63 -0.48 2.57
CA PHE A 188 -6.59 -1.29 3.20
C PHE A 188 -5.62 -1.92 2.19
N ASN A 189 -6.03 -2.15 0.94
CA ASN A 189 -5.12 -2.60 -0.13
C ASN A 189 -4.45 -1.43 -0.88
N SER A 190 -4.82 -0.19 -0.56
CA SER A 190 -4.16 1.01 -1.04
C SER A 190 -3.06 1.43 -0.05
N PRO A 191 -2.03 2.18 -0.46
CA PRO A 191 -1.05 2.70 0.49
C PRO A 191 -1.64 3.77 1.43
N PHE A 192 -2.91 4.12 1.26
CA PHE A 192 -3.65 5.07 2.06
C PHE A 192 -4.31 4.40 3.26
N TYR A 193 -5.03 5.19 4.04
CA TYR A 193 -5.77 4.68 5.17
C TYR A 193 -6.90 3.72 4.78
N PRO A 194 -7.23 2.75 5.65
CA PRO A 194 -6.58 2.47 6.94
C PRO A 194 -5.20 1.80 6.83
N ASN A 195 -4.31 2.15 7.77
CA ASN A 195 -3.08 1.40 8.06
C ASN A 195 -3.36 0.15 8.92
N THR A 196 -4.43 0.17 9.71
CA THR A 196 -4.82 -0.93 10.60
C THR A 196 -6.30 -1.22 10.42
N LEU A 197 -6.61 -2.48 10.10
CA LEU A 197 -7.97 -2.96 9.94
C LEU A 197 -8.24 -4.03 11.01
N ILE A 198 -9.22 -3.77 11.87
CA ILE A 198 -9.69 -4.70 12.89
C ILE A 198 -10.97 -5.34 12.37
N ALA A 199 -11.00 -6.64 12.19
CA ALA A 199 -12.17 -7.32 11.65
C ALA A 199 -12.59 -8.49 12.52
N THR A 200 -13.91 -8.67 12.65
CA THR A 200 -14.47 -9.92 13.18
C THR A 200 -14.55 -10.98 12.05
N SER A 201 -15.44 -11.95 12.16
CA SER A 201 -15.67 -13.00 11.16
C SER A 201 -16.14 -12.50 9.79
N VAL A 202 -16.36 -11.20 9.60
CA VAL A 202 -16.92 -10.64 8.36
C VAL A 202 -16.06 -10.75 7.11
N PHE A 203 -14.77 -11.04 7.28
CA PHE A 203 -13.81 -11.24 6.19
C PHE A 203 -13.31 -12.68 6.08
N GLN A 204 -14.07 -13.64 6.62
CA GLN A 204 -13.69 -15.06 6.58
C GLN A 204 -13.61 -15.61 5.14
N GLU A 205 -14.46 -15.12 4.22
CA GLU A 205 -14.56 -15.62 2.85
C GLU A 205 -14.34 -14.53 1.78
N GLY A 206 -13.77 -14.93 0.65
CA GLY A 206 -13.80 -14.15 -0.60
C GLY A 206 -12.99 -12.84 -0.68
N VAL A 207 -12.19 -12.47 0.32
CA VAL A 207 -11.44 -11.19 0.30
C VAL A 207 -9.94 -11.33 0.07
N ASN A 208 -9.35 -10.26 -0.46
CA ASN A 208 -7.92 -10.08 -0.65
C ASN A 208 -7.45 -8.91 0.21
N LEU A 209 -6.46 -9.10 1.08
CA LEU A 209 -5.91 -8.05 1.95
C LEU A 209 -4.37 -7.98 1.88
N HIS A 210 -3.79 -8.56 0.83
CA HIS A 210 -2.37 -8.87 0.72
C HIS A 210 -1.51 -7.72 0.16
N LEU A 211 -2.09 -6.72 -0.52
CA LEU A 211 -1.29 -5.73 -1.26
C LEU A 211 -0.49 -4.78 -0.35
N GLN A 212 -0.96 -4.51 0.87
CA GLN A 212 -0.32 -3.58 1.80
C GLN A 212 -0.13 -4.15 3.21
N CYS A 213 -0.53 -5.40 3.46
CA CYS A 213 -0.43 -6.02 4.76
C CYS A 213 0.77 -6.98 4.84
N ARG A 214 1.51 -6.92 5.96
CA ARG A 214 2.63 -7.83 6.28
C ARG A 214 2.61 -8.31 7.73
N LYS A 215 1.56 -7.98 8.48
CA LYS A 215 1.44 -8.27 9.91
C LYS A 215 -0.01 -8.54 10.25
N VAL A 216 -0.26 -9.63 10.96
CA VAL A 216 -1.58 -10.04 11.42
C VAL A 216 -1.53 -10.34 12.90
N HIS A 217 -2.61 -9.98 13.59
CA HIS A 217 -2.82 -10.27 15.00
C HIS A 217 -4.13 -11.04 15.14
N HIS A 218 -4.05 -12.26 15.65
CA HIS A 218 -5.22 -13.10 15.91
C HIS A 218 -5.66 -12.91 17.36
N TYR A 219 -6.58 -11.97 17.56
CA TYR A 219 -7.31 -11.83 18.82
C TYR A 219 -8.43 -12.88 18.86
N GLY A 220 -8.33 -13.81 19.82
CA GLY A 220 -9.18 -14.99 19.86
C GLY A 220 -8.73 -16.06 18.85
N ILE A 221 -8.86 -17.31 19.27
CA ILE A 221 -8.31 -18.45 18.53
C ILE A 221 -9.33 -18.94 17.51
N ALA A 222 -8.87 -19.31 16.32
CA ALA A 222 -9.73 -19.94 15.33
C ALA A 222 -10.23 -21.30 15.83
N TRP A 223 -11.43 -21.70 15.40
CA TRP A 223 -12.00 -22.98 15.83
C TRP A 223 -11.14 -24.18 15.39
N THR A 224 -10.51 -24.08 14.22
CA THR A 224 -9.60 -25.10 13.69
C THR A 224 -8.32 -24.49 13.11
N PRO A 225 -7.22 -25.27 13.01
CA PRO A 225 -6.02 -24.86 12.30
C PRO A 225 -6.29 -24.46 10.84
N GLY A 226 -7.19 -25.18 10.15
CA GLY A 226 -7.58 -24.88 8.78
C GLY A 226 -8.25 -23.51 8.63
N ASP A 227 -9.14 -23.15 9.56
CA ASP A 227 -9.78 -21.82 9.57
C ASP A 227 -8.74 -20.71 9.78
N ASN A 228 -7.74 -20.95 10.63
CA ASN A 228 -6.66 -20.01 10.84
C ASN A 228 -5.80 -19.84 9.58
N GLU A 229 -5.45 -20.95 8.92
CA GLU A 229 -4.66 -20.92 7.70
C GLU A 229 -5.38 -20.18 6.57
N GLN A 230 -6.69 -20.39 6.42
CA GLN A 230 -7.50 -19.62 5.48
C GLN A 230 -7.51 -18.11 5.80
N ARG A 231 -7.48 -17.72 7.09
CA ARG A 231 -7.38 -16.30 7.49
C ARG A 231 -6.01 -15.71 7.14
N VAL A 232 -4.93 -16.44 7.43
CA VAL A 232 -3.55 -16.03 7.11
C VAL A 232 -3.36 -15.93 5.58
N GLY A 233 -3.89 -16.89 4.81
CA GLY A 233 -3.85 -16.91 3.35
C GLY A 233 -4.63 -15.77 2.65
N ARG A 234 -5.31 -14.89 3.40
CA ARG A 234 -5.84 -13.61 2.87
C ARG A 234 -4.74 -12.56 2.68
N ILE A 235 -3.65 -12.71 3.42
CA ILE A 235 -2.49 -11.82 3.46
C ILE A 235 -1.29 -12.48 2.78
N ASP A 236 -1.06 -13.76 3.05
CA ASP A 236 0.02 -14.52 2.42
C ASP A 236 -0.37 -14.92 0.99
N ARG A 237 -0.03 -14.06 0.03
CA ARG A 237 -0.33 -14.26 -1.39
C ARG A 237 0.82 -13.78 -2.27
N LEU A 238 0.99 -14.47 -3.40
CA LEU A 238 1.83 -14.00 -4.50
C LEU A 238 1.43 -12.59 -4.91
N PHE A 239 2.43 -11.80 -5.29
CA PHE A 239 2.29 -10.39 -5.63
C PHE A 239 1.81 -9.48 -4.47
N GLY A 240 1.67 -10.01 -3.25
CA GLY A 240 1.40 -9.23 -2.05
C GLY A 240 2.60 -8.45 -1.54
N LYS A 241 2.38 -7.73 -0.44
CA LYS A 241 3.38 -6.92 0.24
C LYS A 241 4.56 -7.77 0.71
N VAL A 242 4.28 -8.91 1.32
CA VAL A 242 5.30 -9.84 1.85
C VAL A 242 6.18 -10.36 0.71
N ASN A 243 5.58 -10.88 -0.36
CA ASN A 243 6.30 -11.32 -1.55
C ASN A 243 7.17 -10.19 -2.16
N SER A 244 6.63 -8.97 -2.25
CA SER A 244 7.37 -7.82 -2.76
C SER A 244 8.57 -7.44 -1.89
N LEU A 245 8.47 -7.62 -0.57
CA LEU A 245 9.56 -7.38 0.37
C LEU A 245 10.62 -8.49 0.25
N LEU A 246 10.20 -9.76 0.20
CA LEU A 246 11.08 -10.91 -0.01
C LEU A 246 11.93 -10.76 -1.28
N GLN A 247 11.32 -10.36 -2.40
CA GLN A 247 12.05 -10.15 -3.66
C GLN A 247 13.09 -9.02 -3.61
N ARG A 248 12.89 -8.03 -2.73
CA ARG A 248 13.75 -6.84 -2.65
C ARG A 248 14.83 -6.94 -1.58
N GLN A 249 14.52 -7.61 -0.46
CA GLN A 249 15.34 -7.61 0.75
C GLN A 249 15.84 -9.01 1.13
N GLY A 250 15.33 -10.06 0.47
CA GLY A 250 15.65 -11.44 0.80
C GLY A 250 14.83 -12.00 1.97
N PRO A 251 14.94 -13.32 2.21
CA PRO A 251 14.20 -14.02 3.28
C PRO A 251 14.61 -13.59 4.69
N ASP A 252 15.85 -13.15 4.89
CA ASP A 252 16.39 -12.80 6.21
C ASP A 252 15.73 -11.55 6.82
N MET A 253 15.32 -10.63 5.96
CA MET A 253 14.82 -9.30 6.36
C MET A 253 13.30 -9.16 6.18
N SER A 254 12.64 -10.17 5.60
CA SER A 254 11.23 -10.09 5.22
C SER A 254 10.47 -11.34 5.64
N ALA A 255 9.48 -11.16 6.51
CA ALA A 255 8.56 -12.21 6.92
C ALA A 255 7.15 -11.66 7.09
N LEU A 256 6.15 -12.54 7.00
CA LEU A 256 4.81 -12.27 7.47
C LEU A 256 4.79 -12.44 9.00
N GLU A 257 4.55 -11.35 9.73
CA GLU A 257 4.46 -11.39 11.19
C GLU A 257 3.06 -11.86 11.61
N ILE A 258 2.96 -13.10 12.13
CA ILE A 258 1.71 -13.67 12.66
C ILE A 258 1.80 -13.70 14.18
N ASN A 259 0.93 -12.93 14.84
CA ASN A 259 0.97 -12.75 16.29
C ASN A 259 -0.30 -13.29 16.95
N TYR A 260 -0.14 -13.98 18.08
CA TYR A 260 -1.23 -14.49 18.91
C TYR A 260 -1.11 -13.86 20.31
N PRO A 261 -1.65 -12.64 20.52
CA PRO A 261 -1.64 -12.01 21.83
C PRO A 261 -2.53 -12.81 22.82
N TYR A 262 -2.02 -13.02 24.04
CA TYR A 262 -2.73 -13.67 25.13
C TYR A 262 -2.41 -12.97 26.46
N LEU A 263 -3.24 -13.21 27.49
CA LEU A 263 -2.96 -12.79 28.85
C LEU A 263 -2.13 -13.88 29.54
N LYS A 264 -0.95 -13.51 30.05
CA LYS A 264 -0.06 -14.42 30.77
C LYS A 264 -0.73 -14.94 32.06
N ASP A 265 -0.45 -16.19 32.41
CA ASP A 265 -0.96 -16.86 33.61
C ASP A 265 -2.50 -16.92 33.62
N SER A 266 -3.09 -17.10 32.43
CA SER A 266 -4.55 -17.15 32.24
C SER A 266 -4.96 -18.32 31.35
N PHE A 267 -6.26 -18.63 31.35
CA PHE A 267 -6.83 -19.63 30.45
C PHE A 267 -6.58 -19.32 28.97
N ASP A 268 -6.45 -18.04 28.59
CA ASP A 268 -6.14 -17.65 27.21
C ASP A 268 -4.75 -18.17 26.77
N GLU A 269 -3.78 -18.23 27.69
CA GLU A 269 -2.45 -18.79 27.42
C GLU A 269 -2.54 -20.29 27.12
N ASP A 270 -3.24 -21.05 27.95
CA ASP A 270 -3.45 -22.50 27.76
C ASP A 270 -4.18 -22.78 26.44
N GLN A 271 -5.16 -21.95 26.09
CA GLN A 271 -5.86 -22.07 24.82
C GLN A 271 -4.92 -21.82 23.63
N VAL A 272 -4.12 -20.75 23.66
CA VAL A 272 -3.17 -20.42 22.58
C VAL A 272 -2.12 -21.52 22.47
N GLY A 273 -1.53 -21.95 23.58
CA GLY A 273 -0.54 -23.02 23.58
C GLY A 273 -1.09 -24.32 22.99
N SER A 274 -2.28 -24.74 23.44
CA SER A 274 -2.95 -25.92 22.90
C SER A 274 -3.25 -25.78 21.41
N PHE A 275 -3.64 -24.60 20.94
CA PHE A 275 -3.93 -24.36 19.52
C PHE A 275 -2.67 -24.37 18.64
N ILE A 276 -1.59 -23.72 19.07
CA ILE A 276 -0.34 -23.62 18.30
C ILE A 276 0.29 -24.99 18.11
N GLU A 277 0.33 -25.82 19.15
CA GLU A 277 0.82 -27.20 19.05
C GLU A 277 -0.02 -28.03 18.09
N ARG A 278 -1.35 -27.92 18.18
CA ARG A 278 -2.28 -28.61 17.27
C ARG A 278 -2.08 -28.15 15.82
N LYS A 279 -1.94 -26.83 15.60
CA LYS A 279 -1.65 -26.26 14.28
C LYS A 279 -0.37 -26.84 13.71
N TYR A 280 0.70 -26.87 14.51
CA TYR A 280 1.99 -27.44 14.11
C TYR A 280 1.87 -28.91 13.67
N ALA A 281 1.15 -29.73 14.45
CA ALA A 281 0.95 -31.14 14.13
C ALA A 281 0.08 -31.38 12.88
N VAL A 282 -0.92 -30.52 12.65
CA VAL A 282 -1.79 -30.61 11.46
C VAL A 282 -1.05 -30.19 10.20
N GLU A 283 -0.28 -29.10 10.25
CA GLU A 283 0.54 -28.64 9.13
C GLU A 283 1.54 -29.71 8.67
N ASP A 284 2.28 -30.32 9.60
CA ASP A 284 3.25 -31.37 9.27
C ASP A 284 2.58 -32.57 8.57
N LYS A 285 1.34 -32.89 8.94
CA LYS A 285 0.55 -33.94 8.28
C LYS A 285 0.03 -33.50 6.91
N MET A 286 -0.41 -32.25 6.79
CA MET A 286 -0.88 -31.67 5.52
C MET A 286 0.24 -31.61 4.49
N ASP A 287 1.44 -31.18 4.88
CA ASP A 287 2.63 -31.15 4.02
C ASP A 287 2.98 -32.55 3.49
N ARG A 288 2.71 -33.59 4.29
CA ARG A 288 2.91 -35.00 3.92
C ARG A 288 1.70 -35.64 3.22
N CYS A 289 0.62 -34.87 2.98
CA CYS A 289 -0.65 -35.35 2.44
C CYS A 289 -1.23 -36.56 3.22
N THR A 290 -1.04 -36.61 4.54
CA THR A 290 -1.52 -37.71 5.40
C THR A 290 -2.77 -37.32 6.17
N GLN A 291 -3.75 -38.22 6.29
CA GLN A 291 -4.93 -38.03 7.12
C GLN A 291 -4.65 -38.41 8.58
N GLY A 292 -5.22 -37.68 9.54
CA GLY A 292 -5.14 -38.01 10.96
C GLY A 292 -6.38 -37.54 11.73
N ASP A 293 -6.61 -38.16 12.89
CA ASP A 293 -7.75 -37.84 13.76
C ASP A 293 -7.67 -36.43 14.37
N PHE A 294 -8.85 -35.82 14.59
CA PHE A 294 -9.02 -34.48 15.14
C PHE A 294 -9.50 -34.52 16.59
N ASP A 295 -8.67 -34.03 17.52
CA ASP A 295 -9.00 -33.91 18.95
C ASP A 295 -9.24 -32.43 19.33
N ARG A 296 -10.36 -32.18 20.02
CA ARG A 296 -10.81 -30.85 20.44
C ARG A 296 -10.34 -30.44 21.83
N GLU A 297 -9.71 -31.34 22.58
CA GLU A 297 -9.33 -31.10 23.97
C GLU A 297 -8.38 -29.89 24.14
N ILE A 298 -8.59 -29.11 25.20
CA ILE A 298 -7.69 -28.03 25.63
C ILE A 298 -6.95 -28.55 26.86
N ARG A 299 -5.62 -28.62 26.79
CA ARG A 299 -4.78 -29.10 27.89
C ARG A 299 -4.39 -27.92 28.78
N LEU A 300 -4.82 -27.96 30.03
CA LEU A 300 -4.55 -26.92 31.03
C LEU A 300 -3.13 -27.04 31.61
N ASN A 301 -2.52 -25.91 31.99
CA ASN A 301 -1.22 -25.79 32.68
C ASN A 301 -0.01 -26.35 31.92
N ARG A 302 0.07 -26.16 30.59
CA ARG A 302 1.16 -26.72 29.79
C ARG A 302 2.26 -25.70 29.52
N SER A 303 3.44 -25.91 30.10
CA SER A 303 4.64 -25.09 29.85
C SER A 303 5.39 -25.50 28.58
N GLY A 304 6.02 -24.54 27.88
CA GLY A 304 6.95 -24.80 26.78
C GLY A 304 6.31 -24.99 25.40
N TRP A 305 5.06 -24.56 25.23
CA TRP A 305 4.36 -24.60 23.94
C TRP A 305 4.95 -23.61 22.93
N GLU A 306 5.71 -22.60 23.38
CA GLU A 306 6.34 -21.59 22.56
C GLU A 306 7.34 -22.18 21.56
N VAL A 307 7.86 -23.38 21.83
CA VAL A 307 8.73 -24.14 20.91
C VAL A 307 8.04 -24.47 19.57
N PHE A 308 6.70 -24.50 19.56
CA PHE A 308 5.91 -24.77 18.36
C PHE A 308 5.64 -23.50 17.52
N LEU A 309 6.05 -22.32 17.99
CA LEU A 309 6.00 -21.11 17.18
C LEU A 309 7.03 -21.20 16.05
N ARG A 310 6.57 -20.97 14.82
CA ARG A 310 7.44 -20.94 13.64
C ARG A 310 8.37 -19.73 13.72
N THR A 311 9.66 -19.98 13.49
CA THR A 311 10.66 -18.93 13.28
C THR A 311 11.08 -18.90 11.81
N PRO A 312 11.44 -17.73 11.25
CA PRO A 312 12.02 -17.65 9.91
C PRO A 312 13.24 -18.58 9.81
N VAL A 313 13.35 -19.34 8.72
CA VAL A 313 14.50 -20.21 8.45
C VAL A 313 15.27 -19.65 7.26
N PRO A 314 16.27 -18.78 7.49
CA PRO A 314 16.93 -18.00 6.43
C PRO A 314 17.71 -18.86 5.41
N ASP A 315 18.30 -19.97 5.87
CA ASP A 315 19.18 -20.83 5.06
C ASP A 315 18.56 -22.19 4.66
N ALA A 316 17.24 -22.34 4.77
CA ALA A 316 16.61 -23.59 4.34
C ALA A 316 16.65 -23.70 2.81
N VAL A 317 17.60 -24.47 2.27
CA VAL A 317 17.48 -25.05 0.93
C VAL A 317 16.35 -26.05 0.98
N LEU A 318 15.12 -25.56 0.84
CA LEU A 318 13.94 -26.39 0.66
C LEU A 318 14.06 -26.99 -0.74
N SER A 319 14.46 -28.26 -0.79
CA SER A 319 14.26 -29.06 -1.99
C SER A 319 12.78 -29.08 -2.27
N ASP A 320 12.35 -28.59 -3.42
CA ASP A 320 10.97 -28.73 -3.87
C ASP A 320 10.60 -30.23 -3.79
N PRO A 321 9.62 -30.64 -2.97
CA PRO A 321 9.21 -32.03 -2.90
C PRO A 321 8.54 -32.49 -4.20
N TYR A 322 8.13 -31.55 -5.06
CA TYR A 322 7.47 -31.79 -6.35
C TYR A 322 8.11 -30.96 -7.48
N PRO A 323 9.41 -31.16 -7.79
CA PRO A 323 10.09 -30.36 -8.78
C PRO A 323 9.42 -30.51 -10.14
N ALA A 324 9.11 -29.38 -10.78
CA ALA A 324 8.48 -29.38 -12.10
C ALA A 324 9.35 -30.12 -13.13
N SER A 325 8.87 -31.25 -13.64
CA SER A 325 9.52 -32.02 -14.71
C SER A 325 9.08 -31.49 -16.08
N PHE A 326 9.92 -30.72 -16.76
CA PHE A 326 9.67 -30.23 -18.12
C PHE A 326 10.13 -31.22 -19.20
N GLY A 327 9.88 -32.51 -18.98
CA GLY A 327 10.06 -33.52 -20.03
C GLY A 327 9.04 -33.28 -21.14
N ARG A 328 9.50 -33.29 -22.40
CA ARG A 328 8.60 -33.45 -23.54
C ARG A 328 8.21 -34.92 -23.61
N ASP A 329 6.99 -35.23 -23.20
CA ASP A 329 6.31 -36.45 -23.64
C ASP A 329 5.82 -36.27 -25.09
#